data_AF-A0A6B3ARI4-F1
#
_entry.id   AF-A0A6B3ARI4-F1
#
_cell.length_a   1.000
_cell.length_b   1.000
_cell.length_c   1.000
_cell.angle_alpha   90.00
_cell.angle_beta   90.00
_cell.angle_gamma   90.00
#
_symmetry.space_group_name_H-M   'P 1'
#
loop_
_entity.id
_entity.type
_entity.pdbx_description
1 polymer ?
#
loop_
_entity_poly.entity_id
_entity_poly.type
_entity_poly.pdbx_seq_one_letter_code
_entity_poly.pdbx_strand_id
1 'polypeptide(L)' 'MPTRRELGMHEMWCGADTSGEPVWHVLTPGKDATLCGVEKQDESRRRHATDRHCLSCMESFQAAMQASR' A
#
# COMPACT_ATOMS: atom_id res chain seq x y z
N MET A 1 3.88 21.15 22.70
CA MET A 1 4.69 20.12 22.02
C MET A 1 3.80 19.48 20.96
N PRO A 2 3.92 19.81 19.66
CA PRO A 2 3.12 19.12 18.67
C PRO A 2 3.62 17.68 18.64
N THR A 3 2.72 16.76 18.97
CA THR A 3 2.92 15.31 18.94
C THR A 3 3.57 14.97 17.62
N ARG A 4 4.77 14.40 17.69
CA ARG A 4 5.57 13.89 16.57
C ARG A 4 4.61 13.22 15.61
N ARG A 5 4.28 13.91 14.52
CA ARG A 5 3.47 13.39 13.43
C ARG A 5 3.95 11.98 13.19
N GLU A 6 3.08 11.02 13.44
CA GLU A 6 3.19 9.69 12.86
C GLU A 6 3.29 9.96 11.36
N LEU A 7 4.52 10.11 10.88
CA LEU A 7 4.84 10.04 9.46
C LEU A 7 4.40 8.64 9.10
N GLY A 8 3.14 8.52 8.67
CA GLY A 8 2.47 7.27 8.39
C GLY A 8 3.40 6.46 7.52
N MET A 9 4.02 5.46 8.12
CA MET A 9 4.91 4.58 7.38
C MET A 9 3.97 3.71 6.55
N HIS A 10 3.78 4.13 5.30
CA HIS A 10 2.98 3.40 4.35
C HIS A 10 3.72 2.09 4.08
N GLU A 11 3.14 0.99 4.56
CA GLU A 11 3.72 -0.34 4.37
C GLU A 11 3.39 -0.84 2.97
N MET A 12 4.30 -1.60 2.36
CA MET A 12 4.06 -2.21 1.04
C MET A 12 3.73 -3.68 1.22
N TRP A 13 2.59 -4.09 0.68
CA TRP A 13 2.12 -5.47 0.70
C TRP A 13 2.03 -6.00 -0.73
N CYS A 14 2.65 -7.15 -0.98
CA CYS A 14 2.56 -7.83 -2.27
C CYS A 14 1.38 -8.81 -2.23
N GLY A 15 0.35 -8.53 -3.02
CA GLY A 15 -0.87 -9.33 -3.16
C GLY A 15 -1.08 -9.75 -4.61
N ALA A 16 -1.97 -10.71 -4.84
CA ALA A 16 -2.43 -10.97 -6.20
C ALA A 16 -3.53 -9.96 -6.57
N ASP A 17 -3.44 -9.36 -7.75
CA ASP A 17 -4.54 -8.57 -8.29
C ASP A 17 -5.74 -9.48 -8.64
N THR A 18 -6.88 -8.89 -8.99
CA THR A 18 -8.03 -9.61 -9.58
C THR A 18 -7.69 -10.53 -10.75
N SER A 19 -6.57 -10.29 -11.44
CA SER A 19 -6.03 -11.15 -12.49
C SER A 19 -5.17 -12.33 -11.99
N GLY A 20 -4.96 -12.49 -10.69
CA GLY A 20 -4.09 -13.52 -10.08
C GLY A 20 -2.59 -13.20 -10.14
N GLU A 21 -2.23 -12.07 -10.74
CA GLU A 21 -0.86 -11.62 -10.93
C GLU A 21 -0.32 -10.92 -9.67
N PRO A 22 0.92 -11.19 -9.23
CA PRO A 22 1.50 -10.51 -8.08
C PRO A 22 1.70 -9.02 -8.40
N VAL A 23 1.22 -8.16 -7.51
CA VAL A 23 1.35 -6.70 -7.56
C VAL A 23 1.58 -6.13 -6.15
N TRP A 24 2.32 -5.03 -6.08
CA TRP A 24 2.53 -4.28 -4.86
C TRP A 24 1.40 -3.30 -4.60
N HIS A 25 0.73 -3.47 -3.47
CA HIS A 25 -0.23 -2.55 -2.93
C HIS A 25 0.40 -1.74 -1.80
N VAL A 26 0.07 -0.45 -1.75
CA VAL A 26 0.48 0.42 -0.66
C VAL A 26 -0.61 0.35 0.41
N LEU A 27 -0.23 0.03 1.64
CA LEU A 27 -1.11 0.02 2.80
C LEU A 27 -1.27 1.43 3.35
N THR A 28 -2.46 1.68 3.86
CA THR A 28 -2.73 2.87 4.66
C THR A 28 -1.87 2.83 5.93
N PRO A 29 -1.59 3.99 6.56
CA PRO A 29 -0.81 4.07 7.80
C PRO A 29 -1.35 3.21 8.96
N GLY A 30 -2.63 2.80 8.90
CA GLY A 30 -3.26 1.89 9.86
C GLY A 30 -3.05 0.40 9.56
N LYS A 31 -2.50 0.03 8.40
CA LYS A 31 -2.24 -1.35 7.94
C LYS A 31 -3.46 -2.27 7.83
N ASP A 32 -4.67 -1.76 8.06
CA ASP A 32 -5.91 -2.54 7.93
C ASP A 32 -6.35 -2.71 6.46
N ALA A 33 -6.07 -1.72 5.62
CA ALA A 33 -6.49 -1.71 4.22
C ALA A 33 -5.43 -1.14 3.29
N THR A 34 -5.43 -1.61 2.04
CA THR A 34 -4.66 -1.00 0.96
C THR A 34 -5.31 0.30 0.47
N LEU A 35 -4.52 1.19 -0.12
CA LEU A 35 -5.02 2.46 -0.67
C LEU A 35 -6.01 2.26 -1.84
N CYS A 36 -5.96 1.11 -2.52
CA CYS A 36 -6.95 0.77 -3.55
C CYS A 36 -8.24 0.15 -2.98
N GLY A 37 -8.37 0.03 -1.65
CA GLY A 37 -9.55 -0.53 -0.99
C GLY A 37 -9.59 -2.05 -0.94
N VAL A 38 -8.52 -2.74 -1.36
CA VAL A 38 -8.36 -4.18 -1.17
C VAL A 38 -7.96 -4.45 0.29
N GLU A 39 -8.70 -5.31 0.97
CA GLU A 39 -8.32 -5.75 2.31
C GLU A 39 -7.07 -6.62 2.23
N LYS A 40 -6.12 -6.39 3.15
CA LYS A 40 -4.91 -7.20 3.24
C LYS A 40 -5.31 -8.63 3.58
N GLN A 41 -5.34 -9.51 2.60
CA GLN A 41 -5.48 -10.93 2.85
C GLN A 41 -4.13 -11.48 3.32
N ASP A 42 -4.16 -12.36 4.32
CA ASP A 42 -2.98 -13.06 4.83
C ASP A 42 -2.49 -14.14 3.84
N GLU A 43 -2.41 -13.82 2.55
CA GLU A 43 -1.66 -14.62 1.58
C GLU A 43 -0.16 -14.34 1.79
N SER A 44 0.33 -14.73 2.96
CA SER A 44 1.70 -14.56 3.46
C SER A 44 2.75 -15.36 2.65
N ARG A 45 2.43 -15.78 1.43
CA ARG A 45 3.19 -16.81 0.69
C ARG A 45 3.67 -16.40 -0.69
N ARG A 46 3.15 -15.31 -1.27
CA ARG A 46 3.58 -14.86 -2.59
C ARG A 46 4.67 -13.79 -2.49
N ARG A 47 5.84 -14.20 -2.00
CA ARG A 47 7.11 -13.47 -2.23
C ARG A 47 7.54 -13.59 -3.69
N HIS A 48 6.64 -13.34 -4.62
CA HIS A 48 7.00 -13.26 -6.03
C HIS A 48 7.67 -11.91 -6.24
N ALA A 49 8.91 -11.94 -6.72
CA ALA A 49 9.64 -10.77 -7.17
C ALA A 49 8.91 -10.18 -8.38
N THR A 50 8.02 -9.24 -8.12
CA THR A 50 7.34 -8.45 -9.15
C THR A 50 7.70 -6.99 -8.94
N ASP A 51 7.93 -6.25 -10.01
CA ASP A 51 8.06 -4.80 -9.98
C ASP A 51 6.72 -4.11 -10.32
N ARG A 52 5.64 -4.88 -10.47
CA ARG A 52 4.31 -4.32 -10.73
C ARG A 52 3.74 -3.73 -9.46
N HIS A 53 3.37 -2.46 -9.54
CA HIS A 53 2.69 -1.74 -8.47
C HIS A 53 1.26 -1.44 -8.91
N CYS A 54 0.32 -1.51 -7.98
CA CYS A 54 -1.04 -1.07 -8.24
C CYS A 54 -1.01 0.44 -8.49
N LEU A 55 -1.41 0.85 -9.70
CA LEU A 55 -1.43 2.25 -10.12
C LEU A 55 -2.26 3.12 -9.16
N SER A 56 -3.46 2.66 -8.78
CA SER A 56 -4.33 3.36 -7.84
C SER A 56 -3.70 3.54 -6.45
N CYS A 57 -2.95 2.55 -5.96
CA CYS A 57 -2.20 2.67 -4.71
C CYS A 57 -1.09 3.72 -4.82
N MET A 58 -0.37 3.73 -5.93
CA MET A 58 0.75 4.65 -6.15
C MET A 58 0.27 6.10 -6.35
N GLU A 59 -0.83 6.32 -7.08
CA GLU A 59 -1.46 7.64 -7.24
C GLU A 59 -1.93 8.19 -5.89
N SER A 60 -2.62 7.36 -5.10
CA SER A 60 -3.10 7.74 -3.77
C SER A 60 -1.93 8.07 -2.83
N PHE A 61 -0.85 7.30 -2.89
CA PHE A 61 0.36 7.56 -2.12
C PHE A 61 1.02 8.89 -2.54
N GLN A 62 1.14 9.15 -3.84
CA GLN A 62 1.66 10.43 -4.34
C GLN A 62 0.80 11.62 -3.90
N ALA A 63 -0.53 11.49 -3.94
CA ALA A 63 -1.46 12.51 -3.46
C ALA A 63 -1.30 12.77 -1.96
N ALA A 64 -1.18 11.72 -1.14
CA ALA A 64 -0.93 11.83 0.29
C ALA A 64 0.41 12.52 0.60
N MET A 65 1.46 12.18 -0.15
CA MET A 65 2.78 12.81 -0.01
C MET A 65 2.76 14.29 -0.43
N GLN A 66 2.00 14.65 -1.47
CA GLN A 66 1.82 16.04 -1.89
C GLN A 66 1.00 16.87 -0.89
N ALA A 67 -0.04 16.29 -0.29
CA ALA A 67 -0.86 16.95 0.72
C ALA A 67 -0.12 17.17 2.06
N SER A 68 0.99 16.44 2.27
CA SER A 68 1.83 16.55 3.46
C SER A 68 2.92 17.62 3.36
N ARG A 69 3.00 18.34 2.23
CA ARG A 69 4.04 19.33 1.93
C ARG A 69 3.75 20.72 2.48
#